data_AF-A0ABD3GZA3-F1
#
_entry.id   AF-A0ABD3GZA3-F1
#
_cell.length_a   1.000
_cell.length_b   1.000
_cell.length_c   1.000
_cell.angle_alpha   90.00
_cell.angle_beta   90.00
_cell.angle_gamma   90.00
#
_symmetry.space_group_name_H-M   'P 1'
#
loop_
_entity.id
_entity.type
_entity.pdbx_description
1 polymer ?
#
loop_
_entity_poly.entity_id
_entity_poly.type
_entity_poly.pdbx_seq_one_letter_code
_entity_poly.pdbx_strand_id
1 'polypeptide(L)'
;MKSHDFHVFMQQLLLVCIKDILTPTLRQIVSRLSKIFPCICAKVWNPAELPRLKEEVATTLVLMETHLPQAFFDNMTHLRIHVMEELGICGHVHCRWMYQIERYLGKLKQYVRNRARPKWCMAECFRQDEAVGLASEYMGNFQPVKTRIWYADEEEGITGDDMKQWEFNEI
;
A
#
# COMPACT_ATOMS: atom_id res chain seq x y z
N MET A 1 -6.94 -9.49 14.55
CA MET A 1 -6.36 -8.61 13.52
C MET A 1 -5.05 -9.21 13.03
N LYS A 2 -4.85 -9.27 11.72
CA LYS A 2 -3.55 -9.60 11.13
C LYS A 2 -2.69 -8.33 11.09
N SER A 3 -1.38 -8.49 10.90
CA SER A 3 -0.43 -7.36 10.77
C SER A 3 -0.86 -6.32 9.73
N HIS A 4 -1.53 -6.75 8.66
CA HIS A 4 -2.13 -5.90 7.64
C HIS A 4 -3.13 -4.87 8.21
N ASP A 5 -4.05 -5.33 9.06
CA ASP A 5 -5.10 -4.47 9.63
C ASP A 5 -4.47 -3.40 10.53
N PHE A 6 -3.39 -3.75 11.24
CA PHE A 6 -2.60 -2.79 12.02
C PHE A 6 -1.84 -1.81 11.13
N HIS A 7 -1.28 -2.23 10.01
CA HIS A 7 -0.57 -1.33 9.10
C HIS A 7 -1.52 -0.29 8.49
N VAL A 8 -2.66 -0.72 7.96
CA VAL A 8 -3.69 0.18 7.41
C VAL A 8 -4.25 1.09 8.51
N PHE A 9 -4.48 0.55 9.71
CA PHE A 9 -4.97 1.33 10.84
C PHE A 9 -3.95 2.38 11.30
N MET A 10 -2.67 2.04 11.45
CA MET A 10 -1.62 2.99 11.84
C MET A 10 -1.35 4.03 10.75
N GLN A 11 -1.51 3.66 9.49
CA GLN A 11 -1.21 4.52 8.34
C GLN A 11 -2.33 5.50 8.01
N GLN A 12 -3.59 5.07 8.13
CA GLN A 12 -4.75 5.86 7.69
C GLN A 12 -5.64 6.30 8.85
N LEU A 13 -5.83 5.44 9.86
CA LEU A 13 -6.88 5.65 10.88
C LEU A 13 -6.32 6.29 12.15
N LEU A 14 -5.11 5.96 12.58
CA LEU A 14 -4.53 6.50 13.81
C LEU A 14 -4.37 8.03 13.73
N LEU A 15 -3.82 8.52 12.62
CA LEU A 15 -3.63 9.96 12.40
C LEU A 15 -4.97 10.72 12.27
N VAL A 16 -6.01 10.06 11.75
CA VAL A 16 -7.36 10.63 11.61
C VAL A 16 -8.13 10.60 12.93
N CYS A 17 -8.02 9.51 13.71
CA CYS A 17 -8.72 9.34 14.98
C CYS A 17 -8.23 10.31 16.08
N ILE A 18 -6.97 10.77 16.01
CA ILE A 18 -6.42 11.70 17.01
C ILE A 18 -6.64 13.17 16.56
N LYS A 19 -7.14 13.43 15.34
CA LYS A 19 -7.26 14.80 14.77
C LYS A 19 -8.08 15.76 15.64
N ASP A 20 -9.06 15.23 16.36
CA ASP A 20 -10.00 16.03 17.17
C ASP A 20 -9.43 16.39 18.54
N ILE A 21 -8.33 15.74 18.94
CA ILE A 21 -7.58 16.02 20.17
C ILE A 21 -6.47 17.06 19.91
N LEU A 22 -6.02 17.17 18.65
CA LEU A 22 -4.90 18.02 18.26
C LEU A 22 -5.30 19.49 18.03
N THR A 23 -4.37 20.40 18.32
CA THR A 23 -4.49 21.84 17.97
C THR A 23 -4.68 22.01 16.45
N PRO A 24 -5.32 23.09 15.97
CA PRO A 24 -5.56 23.31 14.54
C PRO A 24 -4.27 23.24 13.70
N THR A 25 -3.15 23.73 14.24
CA THR A 25 -1.84 23.65 13.60
C THR A 25 -1.35 22.20 13.45
N LEU A 26 -1.43 21.41 14.53
CA LEU A 26 -1.04 20.00 14.50
C LEU A 26 -1.95 19.17 13.58
N ARG A 27 -3.24 19.49 13.51
CA ARG A 27 -4.19 18.87 12.58
C ARG A 27 -3.77 19.08 11.13
N GLN A 28 -3.34 20.29 10.77
CA GLN A 28 -2.85 20.58 9.43
C GLN A 28 -1.59 19.76 9.09
N ILE A 29 -0.65 19.67 10.03
CA ILE A 29 0.60 18.91 9.86
C ILE A 29 0.31 17.42 9.69
N VAL A 30 -0.55 16.86 10.53
CA VAL A 30 -0.99 15.47 10.45
C VAL A 30 -1.74 15.20 9.14
N SER A 31 -2.56 16.14 8.68
CA SER A 31 -3.23 16.03 7.38
C SER A 31 -2.22 15.96 6.23
N ARG A 32 -1.20 16.82 6.20
CA ARG A 32 -0.13 16.78 5.20
C ARG A 32 0.58 15.42 5.22
N LEU A 33 0.94 14.95 6.40
CA LEU A 33 1.57 13.65 6.59
C LEU A 33 0.69 12.49 6.08
N SER A 34 -0.61 12.53 6.37
CA SER A 34 -1.56 11.50 5.94
C SER A 34 -1.72 11.43 4.43
N LYS A 35 -1.53 12.54 3.70
CA LYS A 35 -1.58 12.58 2.23
C LYS A 35 -0.35 11.98 1.57
N ILE A 36 0.80 12.02 2.24
CA ILE A 36 2.05 11.45 1.73
C ILE A 36 1.98 9.90 1.73
N PHE A 37 1.41 9.30 2.77
CA PHE A 37 1.41 7.85 2.95
C PHE A 37 0.77 7.06 1.79
N PRO A 38 -0.40 7.45 1.25
CA PRO A 38 -0.97 6.86 0.06
C PRO A 38 -0.03 6.93 -1.15
N CYS A 39 0.67 8.04 -1.35
CA CYS A 39 1.62 8.20 -2.45
C CYS A 39 2.78 7.18 -2.38
N ILE A 40 3.24 6.86 -1.17
CA ILE A 40 4.29 5.85 -0.92
C ILE A 40 3.79 4.42 -1.17
N CYS A 41 2.49 4.20 -0.99
CA CYS A 41 1.89 2.87 -1.01
C CYS A 41 1.08 2.60 -2.29
N ALA A 42 1.04 3.58 -3.20
CA ALA A 42 0.31 3.53 -4.44
C ALA A 42 0.84 2.44 -5.37
N LYS A 43 -0.04 1.60 -5.93
CA LYS A 43 0.38 0.54 -6.86
C LYS A 43 1.17 1.07 -8.08
N VAL A 44 0.88 2.29 -8.51
CA VAL A 44 1.49 2.98 -9.65
C VAL A 44 2.15 4.26 -9.17
N TRP A 45 3.39 4.50 -9.59
CA TRP A 45 4.20 5.64 -9.14
C TRP A 45 4.82 6.39 -10.32
N ASN A 46 4.72 7.72 -10.28
CA ASN A 46 5.36 8.60 -11.25
C ASN A 46 6.72 9.09 -10.68
N PRO A 47 7.87 8.70 -11.26
CA PRO A 47 9.17 9.11 -10.77
C PRO A 47 9.40 10.63 -10.85
N ALA A 48 8.67 11.36 -11.69
CA ALA A 48 8.77 12.81 -11.79
C ALA A 48 8.29 13.54 -10.52
N GLU A 49 7.41 12.92 -9.73
CA GLU A 49 6.88 13.50 -8.48
C GLU A 49 7.83 13.29 -7.28
N LEU A 50 8.88 12.47 -7.44
CA LEU A 50 9.79 12.11 -6.35
C LEU A 50 10.49 13.32 -5.69
N PRO A 51 11.03 14.30 -6.43
CA PRO A 51 11.69 15.46 -5.81
C PRO A 51 10.72 16.28 -4.97
N ARG A 52 9.50 16.49 -5.48
CA ARG A 52 8.43 17.20 -4.78
C ARG A 52 8.04 16.46 -3.49
N LEU A 53 7.85 15.14 -3.56
CA LEU A 53 7.44 14.35 -2.41
C LEU A 53 8.53 14.31 -1.32
N LYS A 54 9.81 14.26 -1.72
CA LYS A 54 10.95 14.38 -0.78
C LYS A 54 10.93 15.71 -0.03
N GLU A 55 10.72 16.81 -0.73
CA GLU A 55 10.62 18.14 -0.13
C GLU A 55 9.40 18.25 0.81
N GLU A 56 8.26 17.72 0.40
CA GLU A 56 7.03 17.74 1.21
C GLU A 56 7.17 16.93 2.50
N VAL A 57 7.85 15.77 2.45
CA VAL A 57 8.17 14.94 3.62
C VAL A 57 9.11 15.68 4.57
N ALA A 58 10.20 16.25 4.06
CA ALA A 58 11.17 16.99 4.86
C ALA A 58 10.51 18.18 5.56
N THR A 59 9.74 18.97 4.82
CA THR A 59 9.01 20.13 5.36
C THR A 59 8.00 19.71 6.43
N THR A 60 7.26 18.62 6.19
CA THR A 60 6.27 18.11 7.15
C THR A 60 6.94 17.64 8.44
N LEU A 61 8.09 16.98 8.37
CA LEU A 61 8.83 16.55 9.57
C LEU A 61 9.38 17.72 10.37
N VAL A 62 9.94 18.73 9.72
CA VAL A 62 10.41 19.96 10.40
C VAL A 62 9.24 20.69 11.10
N LEU A 63 8.07 20.73 10.46
CA LEU A 63 6.85 21.27 11.07
C LEU A 63 6.38 20.41 12.26
N MET A 64 6.53 19.09 12.20
CA MET A 64 6.25 18.25 13.37
C MET A 64 7.24 18.56 14.50
N GLU A 65 8.54 18.67 14.22
CA GLU A 65 9.60 18.92 15.21
C GLU A 65 9.44 20.25 15.95
N THR A 66 8.86 21.25 15.29
CA THR A 66 8.58 22.55 15.90
C THR A 66 7.40 22.54 16.87
N HIS A 67 6.47 21.59 16.76
CA HIS A 67 5.25 21.55 17.56
C HIS A 67 5.14 20.36 18.52
N LEU A 68 5.91 19.29 18.31
CA LEU A 68 5.91 18.10 19.14
C LEU A 68 7.18 18.02 20.00
N PRO A 69 7.12 17.44 21.21
CA PRO A 69 8.31 17.25 22.04
C PRO A 69 9.34 16.38 21.33
N GLN A 70 10.63 16.63 21.58
CA GLN A 70 11.72 15.82 21.02
C GLN A 70 11.60 14.32 21.36
N ALA A 71 10.97 13.99 22.49
CA ALA A 71 10.68 12.60 22.89
C ALA A 71 9.74 11.84 21.93
N PHE A 72 9.01 12.55 21.06
CA PHE A 72 8.17 11.96 20.01
C PHE A 72 8.99 11.54 18.77
N PHE A 73 10.17 12.13 18.56
CA PHE A 73 11.01 11.87 17.39
C PHE A 73 11.98 10.74 17.68
N ASP A 74 11.58 9.54 17.26
CA ASP A 74 12.44 8.35 17.22
C ASP A 74 12.87 8.05 15.78
N ASN A 75 13.70 7.01 15.61
CA ASN A 75 14.12 6.54 14.30
C ASN A 75 12.94 6.18 13.38
N MET A 76 11.78 5.81 13.94
CA MET A 76 10.58 5.48 13.15
C MET A 76 9.99 6.72 12.48
N THR A 77 10.07 7.89 13.12
CA THR A 77 9.60 9.15 12.50
C THR A 77 10.44 9.58 11.31
N HIS A 78 11.77 9.40 11.39
CA HIS A 78 12.73 9.73 10.33
C HIS A 78 12.79 8.69 9.21
N LEU A 79 12.33 7.46 9.45
CA LEU A 79 12.25 6.40 8.44
C LEU A 79 11.54 6.86 7.17
N ARG A 80 10.60 7.81 7.29
CA ARG A 80 9.89 8.41 6.16
C ARG A 80 10.80 9.08 5.12
N ILE A 81 11.87 9.74 5.55
CA ILE A 81 12.85 10.35 4.64
C ILE A 81 13.61 9.25 3.89
N HIS A 82 14.06 8.23 4.63
CA HIS A 82 14.78 7.11 4.05
C HIS A 82 13.93 6.33 3.04
N VAL A 83 12.64 6.13 3.34
CA VAL A 83 11.70 5.47 2.41
C VAL A 83 11.58 6.24 1.09
N MET A 84 11.63 7.59 1.11
CA MET A 84 11.67 8.37 -0.14
C MET A 84 12.96 8.17 -0.91
N GLU A 85 14.09 8.05 -0.23
CA GLU A 85 15.38 7.78 -0.86
C GLU A 85 15.37 6.39 -1.52
N GLU A 86 14.88 5.38 -0.79
CA GLU A 86 14.73 4.02 -1.30
C GLU A 86 13.71 3.90 -2.44
N LEU A 87 12.68 4.74 -2.46
CA LEU A 87 11.73 4.82 -3.58
C LEU A 87 12.45 5.22 -4.88
N GLY A 88 13.43 6.13 -4.78
CA GLY A 88 14.26 6.55 -5.91
C GLY A 88 15.22 5.47 -6.39
N ILE A 89 15.75 4.64 -5.49
CA ILE A 89 16.77 3.65 -5.82
C ILE A 89 16.13 2.33 -6.26
N CYS A 90 15.23 1.77 -5.47
CA CYS A 90 14.69 0.42 -5.68
C CYS A 90 13.22 0.41 -6.10
N GLY A 91 12.68 1.55 -6.52
CA GLY A 91 11.30 1.67 -7.02
C GLY A 91 10.23 1.56 -5.94
N HIS A 92 8.99 1.28 -6.35
CA HIS A 92 7.82 1.42 -5.49
C HIS A 92 7.80 0.43 -4.31
N VAL A 93 7.45 0.94 -3.11
CA VAL A 93 7.48 0.19 -1.84
C VAL A 93 6.46 -0.96 -1.80
N HIS A 94 5.34 -0.84 -2.53
CA HIS A 94 4.28 -1.85 -2.59
C HIS A 94 4.78 -3.25 -2.95
N CYS A 95 5.74 -3.36 -3.87
CA CYS A 95 6.30 -4.66 -4.30
C CYS A 95 7.33 -5.22 -3.32
N ARG A 96 7.84 -4.40 -2.39
CA ARG A 96 8.87 -4.78 -1.41
C ARG A 96 8.30 -5.13 -0.04
N TRP A 97 7.02 -4.85 0.19
CA TRP A 97 6.37 -5.24 1.42
C TRP A 97 6.34 -6.75 1.57
N MET A 98 6.71 -7.23 2.77
CA MET A 98 6.60 -8.64 3.16
C MET A 98 5.22 -9.20 2.85
N TYR A 99 4.18 -8.38 2.92
CA TYR A 99 2.82 -8.75 2.60
C TYR A 99 2.64 -9.37 1.21
N GLN A 100 3.26 -8.82 0.17
CA GLN A 100 3.16 -9.39 -1.19
C GLN A 100 3.77 -10.79 -1.25
N ILE A 101 4.92 -10.96 -0.59
CA ILE A 101 5.61 -12.26 -0.48
C ILE A 101 4.74 -13.25 0.31
N GLU A 102 4.18 -12.83 1.45
CA GLU A 102 3.32 -13.66 2.29
C GLU A 102 2.04 -14.10 1.56
N ARG A 103 1.39 -13.21 0.80
CA ARG A 103 0.22 -13.56 -0.02
C ARG A 103 0.57 -14.58 -1.08
N TYR A 104 1.70 -14.38 -1.78
CA TYR A 104 2.17 -15.32 -2.80
C TYR A 104 2.46 -16.70 -2.20
N LEU A 105 3.20 -16.76 -1.09
CA LEU A 105 3.48 -18.02 -0.39
C LEU A 105 2.19 -18.67 0.14
N GLY A 106 1.23 -17.88 0.60
CA GLY A 106 -0.10 -18.34 0.98
C GLY A 106 -0.83 -19.04 -0.17
N LYS A 107 -0.75 -18.50 -1.39
CA LYS A 107 -1.32 -19.11 -2.60
C LYS A 107 -0.61 -20.41 -2.96
N LEU A 108 0.72 -20.43 -2.96
CA LEU A 108 1.51 -21.65 -3.22
C LEU A 108 1.17 -22.76 -2.23
N LYS A 109 0.96 -22.42 -0.96
CA LYS A 109 0.51 -23.36 0.06
C LYS A 109 -0.85 -24.00 -0.29
N GLN A 110 -1.77 -23.25 -0.90
CA GLN A 110 -3.07 -23.78 -1.35
C GLN A 110 -2.96 -24.71 -2.57
N TYR A 111 -1.82 -24.77 -3.26
CA TYR A 111 -1.59 -25.75 -4.32
C TYR A 111 -1.19 -27.12 -3.78
N VAL A 112 -0.78 -27.24 -2.52
CA VAL A 112 -0.44 -28.51 -1.88
C VAL A 112 -1.72 -29.26 -1.46
N ARG A 113 -2.43 -29.83 -2.43
CA ARG A 113 -3.63 -30.67 -2.20
C ARG A 113 -3.27 -32.08 -1.74
N ASN A 114 -2.11 -32.60 -2.17
CA ASN A 114 -1.58 -33.90 -1.74
C ASN A 114 -0.25 -33.72 -0.97
N ARG A 115 -0.28 -33.99 0.33
CA ARG A 115 0.90 -33.88 1.22
C ARG A 115 1.95 -34.96 1.00
N ALA A 116 1.60 -36.10 0.37
CA ALA A 116 2.56 -37.15 0.04
C ALA A 116 3.47 -36.77 -1.14
N ARG A 117 3.03 -35.83 -1.99
CA ARG A 117 3.78 -35.33 -3.17
C ARG A 117 3.60 -33.82 -3.36
N PRO A 118 4.10 -33.00 -2.43
CA PRO A 118 3.80 -31.56 -2.40
C PRO A 118 4.38 -30.81 -3.60
N LYS A 119 5.61 -31.15 -4.03
CA LYS A 119 6.26 -30.50 -5.19
C LYS A 119 5.47 -30.71 -6.48
N TRP A 120 5.07 -31.96 -6.74
CA TRP A 120 4.29 -32.31 -7.92
C TRP A 120 2.92 -31.64 -7.92
N CYS A 121 2.27 -31.61 -6.76
CA CYS A 121 0.97 -30.97 -6.60
C CYS A 121 1.04 -29.45 -6.85
N MET A 122 2.10 -28.79 -6.37
CA MET A 122 2.33 -27.37 -6.65
C MET A 122 2.57 -27.10 -8.13
N ALA A 123 3.46 -27.87 -8.77
CA ALA A 123 3.77 -27.70 -10.19
C ALA A 123 2.53 -27.89 -11.09
N GLU A 124 1.73 -28.90 -10.79
CA GLU A 124 0.53 -29.22 -11.57
C GLU A 124 -0.56 -28.14 -11.42
N CYS A 125 -0.83 -27.66 -10.21
CA CYS A 125 -1.77 -26.55 -10.02
C CYS A 125 -1.26 -25.24 -10.61
N PHE A 126 0.05 -24.97 -10.51
CA PHE A 126 0.64 -23.78 -11.14
C PHE A 126 0.47 -23.81 -12.66
N ARG A 127 0.76 -24.96 -13.30
CA ARG A 127 0.56 -25.17 -14.74
C ARG A 127 -0.89 -24.94 -15.16
N GLN A 128 -1.85 -25.40 -14.35
CA GLN A 128 -3.27 -25.18 -14.61
C GLN A 128 -3.64 -23.70 -14.50
N ASP A 129 -3.21 -23.01 -13.44
CA ASP A 129 -3.49 -21.57 -13.26
C ASP A 129 -2.89 -20.72 -14.38
N GLU A 130 -1.65 -20.99 -14.81
CA GLU A 130 -1.00 -20.30 -15.93
C GLU A 130 -1.73 -20.53 -17.25
N ALA A 131 -2.16 -21.77 -17.55
CA ALA A 131 -2.90 -22.08 -18.76
C ALA A 131 -4.26 -21.36 -18.82
N VAL A 132 -4.94 -21.26 -17.68
CA VAL A 132 -6.21 -20.53 -17.56
C VAL A 132 -5.98 -19.01 -17.67
N GLY A 133 -4.91 -18.49 -17.06
CA GLY A 133 -4.50 -17.09 -17.18
C GLY A 133 -4.26 -16.70 -18.63
N LEU A 134 -3.44 -17.48 -19.34
CA LEU A 134 -3.19 -17.29 -20.77
C LEU A 134 -4.50 -17.34 -21.58
N ALA A 135 -5.35 -18.35 -21.35
CA ALA A 135 -6.62 -18.47 -22.05
C ALA A 135 -7.54 -17.24 -21.84
N SER A 136 -7.52 -16.64 -20.65
CA SER A 136 -8.31 -15.44 -20.34
C SER A 136 -7.85 -14.18 -21.09
N GLU A 137 -6.55 -14.04 -21.36
CA GLU A 137 -6.03 -12.92 -22.16
C GLU A 137 -6.50 -13.00 -23.62
N TYR A 138 -6.60 -14.21 -24.17
CA TYR A 138 -7.01 -14.42 -25.57
C TYR A 138 -8.53 -14.51 -25.77
N MET A 139 -9.27 -14.91 -24.74
CA MET A 139 -10.72 -15.06 -24.81
C MET A 139 -11.40 -13.90 -24.08
N GLY A 140 -11.75 -12.82 -24.79
CA GLY A 140 -12.30 -11.59 -24.20
C GLY A 140 -13.61 -11.74 -23.38
N ASN A 141 -14.31 -12.87 -23.50
CA ASN A 141 -15.52 -13.19 -22.72
C ASN A 141 -15.30 -14.33 -21.70
N PHE A 142 -14.09 -14.88 -21.61
CA PHE A 142 -13.77 -15.93 -20.65
C PHE A 142 -13.35 -15.27 -19.35
N GLN A 143 -14.28 -15.18 -18.42
CA GLN A 143 -13.96 -14.88 -17.03
C GLN A 143 -13.68 -16.20 -16.31
N PRO A 144 -12.41 -16.51 -16.01
CA PRO A 144 -12.12 -17.64 -15.16
C PRO A 144 -12.79 -17.42 -13.81
N VAL A 145 -13.60 -18.40 -13.38
CA VAL A 145 -14.18 -18.43 -12.02
C VAL A 145 -13.06 -18.06 -11.05
N LYS A 146 -13.31 -17.10 -10.13
CA LYS A 146 -12.42 -16.50 -9.09
C LYS A 146 -11.62 -17.54 -8.29
N THR A 147 -10.80 -18.28 -9.00
CA THR A 147 -9.89 -19.29 -8.54
C THR A 147 -8.59 -18.81 -9.14
N ARG A 148 -7.93 -17.95 -8.35
CA ARG A 148 -6.47 -17.89 -8.32
C ARG A 148 -5.79 -17.33 -9.57
N ILE A 149 -6.35 -16.33 -10.26
CA ILE A 149 -5.59 -15.61 -11.31
C ILE A 149 -5.05 -14.29 -10.76
N TRP A 150 -3.84 -13.98 -11.21
CA TRP A 150 -3.07 -12.77 -10.89
C TRP A 150 -3.71 -11.52 -11.49
N TYR A 151 -4.83 -11.08 -10.94
CA TYR A 151 -5.11 -9.66 -10.94
C TYR A 151 -4.59 -9.16 -9.60
N ALA A 152 -3.42 -8.49 -9.63
CA ALA A 152 -2.97 -7.67 -8.53
C ALA A 152 -4.19 -6.84 -8.11
N ASP A 153 -4.65 -7.05 -6.89
CA ASP A 153 -6.00 -6.74 -6.43
C ASP A 153 -6.64 -5.58 -7.23
N GLU A 154 -7.71 -5.87 -7.96
CA GLU A 154 -8.84 -4.94 -7.95
C GLU A 154 -9.41 -4.99 -6.53
N GLU A 155 -8.69 -4.41 -5.56
CA GLU A 155 -9.39 -3.53 -4.66
C GLU A 155 -9.86 -2.41 -5.57
N GLU A 156 -11.16 -2.12 -5.57
CA GLU A 156 -11.74 -0.93 -6.15
C GLU A 156 -10.80 0.24 -5.81
N GLY A 157 -9.94 0.58 -6.76
CA GLY A 157 -9.27 1.85 -6.75
C GLY A 157 -10.43 2.80 -6.87
N ILE A 158 -10.64 3.59 -5.82
CA ILE A 158 -11.39 4.84 -5.88
C ILE A 158 -10.94 5.51 -7.17
N THR A 159 -11.76 5.35 -8.20
CA THR A 159 -11.51 5.90 -9.51
C THR A 159 -11.44 7.41 -9.32
N GLY A 160 -10.64 8.12 -10.13
CA GLY A 160 -10.51 9.57 -10.01
C GLY A 160 -11.82 10.37 -10.07
N ASP A 161 -12.96 9.72 -10.36
CA ASP A 161 -14.31 10.29 -10.27
C ASP A 161 -14.92 10.27 -8.86
N ASP A 162 -14.50 9.37 -7.96
CA ASP A 162 -14.96 9.32 -6.56
C ASP A 162 -14.30 10.41 -5.69
N MET A 163 -13.24 11.07 -6.20
CA MET A 163 -12.66 12.26 -5.55
C MET A 163 -13.48 13.53 -5.74
N LYS A 164 -14.51 13.54 -6.61
CA LYS A 164 -15.40 14.70 -6.77
C LYS A 164 -16.54 14.76 -5.74
N GLN A 165 -16.69 13.75 -4.88
CA GLN A 165 -17.68 13.78 -3.79
C GLN A 165 -17.16 14.35 -2.47
N TRP A 166 -15.88 14.73 -2.39
CA TRP A 166 -15.28 15.35 -1.20
C TRP A 166 -15.06 16.86 -1.36
N GLU A 167 -15.86 17.53 -2.20
CA GLU A 167 -16.09 18.96 -2.04
C GLU A 167 -16.88 19.14 -0.73
N PHE A 168 -16.14 19.35 0.36
CA PHE A 168 -16.69 19.95 1.57
C PHE A 168 -17.23 21.31 1.17
N ASN A 169 -18.55 21.34 0.95
CA ASN A 169 -19.34 22.55 1.00
C ASN A 169 -18.93 23.34 2.26
N GLU A 170 -18.66 24.62 2.01
CA GLU A 170 -18.60 25.76 2.91
C GLU A 170 -18.96 25.47 4.39
N ILE A 171 -18.00 25.71 5.28
CA ILE A 171 -18.05 26.58 6.50
C ILE A 171 -16.78 26.34 7.33
#